data_AF-F9HCT4-F1
#
_entry.id   AF-F9HCT4-F1
#
_cell.length_a   1.000
_cell.length_b   1.000
_cell.length_c   1.000
_cell.angle_alpha   90.00
_cell.angle_beta   90.00
_cell.angle_gamma   90.00
#
_symmetry.space_group_name_H-M   'P 1'
#
loop_
_entity.id
_entity.type
_entity.pdbx_description
1 polymer ?
#
loop_
_entity_poly.entity_id
_entity_poly.type
_entity_poly.pdbx_seq_one_letter_code
_entity_poly.pdbx_strand_id
1 'polypeptide(L)'
;MENFDDRSQDNYFFGAILIAQESGEEHEVTLIDGQQRTTTFMLLLKAILLKIDEELELLPTLNTDARRLVKHLNGLKEQIVTMLFNVSDDEKDDFIDGLYYPSDDRIKYLNHSISEKYASEMTTILLGKDFISIKDRVHQIYRRQKDNRYTNFYKNFRYFYNMCNELNVFTLINFANHFIDNCQVITITSYNTDQAINIFNSLNGTGVPLTPIEVIVSKTTANASDRKNFEKLARDCTTYRFI
;
A
#
# COMPACT_ATOMS: atom_id res chain seq x y z
N MET A 1 4.82 -30.06 3.73
CA MET A 1 5.24 -29.45 5.00
C MET A 1 6.73 -29.21 4.87
N GLU A 2 7.11 -28.08 4.28
CA GLU A 2 8.51 -27.65 4.29
C GLU A 2 8.73 -26.88 5.59
N ASN A 3 9.69 -27.36 6.37
CA ASN A 3 10.15 -26.74 7.61
C ASN A 3 10.70 -25.35 7.29
N PHE A 4 10.11 -24.32 7.90
CA PHE A 4 10.78 -23.04 8.04
C PHE A 4 12.00 -23.27 8.95
N ASP A 5 13.19 -23.13 8.39
CA ASP A 5 14.46 -23.30 9.11
C ASP A 5 14.67 -22.10 10.05
N ASP A 6 14.68 -22.38 11.36
CA ASP A 6 14.65 -21.40 12.47
C ASP A 6 16.00 -20.66 12.66
N ARG A 7 16.89 -20.72 11.66
CA ARG A 7 18.29 -20.24 11.75
C ARG A 7 18.69 -19.21 10.69
N SER A 8 17.80 -18.84 9.78
CA SER A 8 18.00 -17.72 8.86
C SER A 8 16.96 -16.63 9.16
N GLN A 9 17.22 -15.79 10.16
CA GLN A 9 16.54 -14.49 10.30
C GLN A 9 17.08 -13.52 9.24
N ASP A 10 16.98 -13.90 7.98
CA ASP A 10 17.29 -12.97 6.90
C ASP A 10 16.07 -12.08 6.71
N ASN A 11 16.14 -10.86 7.23
CA ASN A 11 15.13 -9.82 6.98
C ASN A 11 14.83 -9.79 5.47
N TYR A 12 13.58 -9.98 5.10
CA TYR A 12 13.20 -10.03 3.69
C TYR A 12 13.19 -8.62 3.11
N PHE A 13 14.19 -8.31 2.28
CA PHE A 13 14.29 -7.01 1.64
C PHE A 13 13.28 -6.87 0.51
N PHE A 14 12.18 -6.15 0.77
CA PHE A 14 11.10 -5.93 -0.21
C PHE A 14 11.45 -4.86 -1.26
N GLY A 15 12.52 -4.07 -1.03
CA GLY A 15 12.99 -3.01 -1.91
C GLY A 15 13.24 -1.69 -1.17
N ALA A 16 13.99 -0.78 -1.80
CA ALA A 16 14.16 0.57 -1.30
C ALA A 16 12.98 1.44 -1.73
N ILE A 17 12.38 2.19 -0.79
CA ILE A 17 11.38 3.21 -1.09
C ILE A 17 12.08 4.56 -0.94
N LEU A 18 12.32 5.23 -2.06
CA LEU A 18 12.97 6.53 -2.05
C LEU A 18 11.92 7.63 -1.83
N ILE A 19 12.13 8.45 -0.79
CA ILE A 19 11.23 9.52 -0.36
C ILE A 19 12.01 10.83 -0.44
N ALA A 20 11.74 11.65 -1.45
CA ALA A 20 12.26 13.02 -1.49
C ALA A 20 11.38 13.90 -0.59
N GLN A 21 12.00 14.62 0.36
CA GLN A 21 11.36 15.66 1.16
C GLN A 21 12.04 16.98 0.81
N GLU A 22 11.35 17.86 0.09
CA GLU A 22 11.82 19.24 -0.07
C GLU A 22 11.55 20.03 1.21
N SER A 23 12.50 20.90 1.56
CA SER A 23 12.60 21.53 2.85
C SER A 23 11.37 22.37 3.21
N GLY A 24 10.79 22.13 4.39
CA GLY A 24 10.06 23.15 5.15
C GLY A 24 8.57 22.95 5.34
N GLU A 25 7.91 22.10 4.55
CA GLU A 25 6.50 21.76 4.79
C GLU A 25 6.34 20.25 4.94
N GLU A 26 5.71 19.88 6.04
CA GLU A 26 5.26 18.54 6.33
C GLU A 26 4.40 18.03 5.15
N HIS A 27 4.68 16.80 4.68
CA HIS A 27 3.77 15.92 3.91
C HIS A 27 3.79 15.89 2.36
N GLU A 28 4.88 16.24 1.66
CA GLU A 28 5.04 15.76 0.27
C GLU A 28 6.14 14.73 0.14
N VAL A 29 5.73 13.46 0.19
CA VAL A 29 6.54 12.26 -0.08
C VAL A 29 6.33 11.85 -1.53
N THR A 30 7.36 11.91 -2.36
CA THR A 30 7.26 11.40 -3.75
C THR A 30 7.95 10.04 -3.89
N LEU A 31 7.18 8.99 -4.15
CA LEU A 31 7.64 7.62 -4.41
C LEU A 31 8.27 7.53 -5.81
N ILE A 32 9.60 7.47 -5.86
CA ILE A 32 10.38 7.52 -7.12
C ILE A 32 10.51 6.14 -7.79
N ASP A 33 10.42 5.03 -7.04
CA ASP A 33 10.41 3.66 -7.56
C ASP A 33 9.85 2.65 -6.54
N GLY A 34 9.52 1.45 -7.01
CA GLY A 34 8.85 0.43 -6.21
C GLY A 34 7.34 0.57 -6.19
N GLN A 35 6.77 1.46 -7.02
CA GLN A 35 5.33 1.75 -7.07
C GLN A 35 4.45 0.50 -7.13
N GLN A 36 4.81 -0.50 -7.94
CA GLN A 36 4.07 -1.78 -8.01
C GLN A 36 4.26 -2.67 -6.76
N ARG A 37 5.45 -2.67 -6.16
CA ARG A 37 5.75 -3.42 -4.93
C ARG A 37 5.03 -2.80 -3.74
N THR A 38 5.11 -1.48 -3.59
CA THR A 38 4.39 -0.72 -2.55
C THR A 38 2.88 -0.89 -2.72
N THR A 39 2.35 -0.81 -3.94
CA THR A 39 0.93 -1.10 -4.20
C THR A 39 0.56 -2.49 -3.67
N THR A 40 1.31 -3.52 -4.06
CA THR A 40 1.03 -4.90 -3.65
C THR A 40 1.09 -5.07 -2.14
N PHE A 41 2.10 -4.46 -1.50
CA PHE A 41 2.27 -4.45 -0.06
C PHE A 41 1.08 -3.79 0.66
N MET A 42 0.64 -2.62 0.20
CA MET A 42 -0.51 -1.90 0.77
C MET A 42 -1.82 -2.67 0.59
N LEU A 43 -2.03 -3.33 -0.56
CA LEU A 43 -3.20 -4.17 -0.80
C LEU A 43 -3.23 -5.40 0.13
N LEU A 44 -2.06 -6.00 0.41
CA LEU A 44 -1.95 -7.10 1.36
C LEU A 44 -2.21 -6.64 2.79
N LEU A 45 -1.61 -5.52 3.23
CA LEU A 45 -1.91 -4.91 4.53
C LEU A 45 -3.40 -4.64 4.70
N LYS A 46 -4.06 -4.11 3.66
CA LYS A 46 -5.50 -3.88 3.69
C LYS A 46 -6.31 -5.17 3.81
N ALA A 47 -5.90 -6.25 3.14
CA ALA A 47 -6.56 -7.55 3.27
C ALA A 47 -6.41 -8.12 4.70
N ILE A 48 -5.21 -8.03 5.29
CA ILE A 48 -4.96 -8.43 6.69
C ILE A 48 -5.82 -7.60 7.63
N LEU A 49 -5.90 -6.29 7.44
CA LEU A 49 -6.72 -5.37 8.24
C LEU A 49 -8.20 -5.79 8.26
N LEU A 50 -8.80 -6.03 7.09
CA LEU A 50 -10.19 -6.48 7.02
C LEU A 50 -10.40 -7.82 7.70
N LYS A 51 -9.46 -8.75 7.55
CA LYS A 51 -9.54 -10.05 8.22
C LYS A 51 -9.46 -9.91 9.75
N ILE A 52 -8.62 -9.00 10.25
CA ILE A 52 -8.54 -8.69 11.69
C ILE A 52 -9.88 -8.11 12.18
N ASP A 53 -10.48 -7.19 11.45
CA ASP A 53 -11.79 -6.62 11.81
C ASP A 53 -12.88 -7.71 11.89
N GLU A 54 -12.92 -8.63 10.92
CA GLU A 54 -13.84 -9.76 10.94
C GLU A 54 -13.62 -10.70 12.14
N GLU A 55 -12.37 -11.01 12.50
CA GLU A 55 -12.07 -11.82 13.68
C GLU A 55 -12.46 -11.11 14.98
N LEU A 56 -12.27 -9.78 15.06
CA LEU A 56 -12.67 -8.98 16.22
C LEU A 56 -14.19 -8.99 16.43
N GLU A 57 -14.98 -8.95 15.36
CA GLU A 57 -16.45 -9.04 15.43
C GLU A 57 -16.94 -10.42 15.93
N LEU A 58 -16.17 -11.48 15.67
CA LEU A 58 -16.54 -12.85 16.04
C LEU A 58 -16.13 -13.26 17.46
N LEU A 59 -15.23 -12.53 18.11
CA LEU A 59 -14.65 -12.94 19.39
C LEU A 59 -15.54 -12.57 20.60
N PRO A 60 -15.96 -13.54 21.43
CA PRO A 60 -16.74 -13.26 22.63
C PRO A 60 -15.86 -12.60 23.71
N THR A 61 -16.22 -11.39 24.15
CA THR A 61 -15.44 -10.57 25.10
C THR A 61 -15.39 -11.10 26.54
N LEU A 62 -16.08 -12.21 26.83
CA LEU A 62 -16.36 -12.66 28.19
C LEU A 62 -15.21 -13.50 28.83
N ASN A 63 -14.42 -14.24 28.04
CA ASN A 63 -13.31 -15.07 28.56
C ASN A 63 -11.95 -14.31 28.56
N THR A 64 -11.08 -14.61 29.51
CA THR A 64 -9.74 -14.01 29.65
C THR A 64 -8.85 -14.26 28.42
N ASP A 65 -8.92 -15.45 27.83
CA ASP A 65 -8.12 -15.76 26.62
C ASP A 65 -8.61 -14.99 25.39
N ALA A 66 -9.93 -14.83 25.25
CA ALA A 66 -10.50 -14.00 24.20
C ALA A 66 -10.12 -12.52 24.38
N ARG A 67 -10.11 -12.01 25.62
CA ARG A 67 -9.63 -10.65 25.91
C ARG A 67 -8.16 -10.43 25.52
N ARG A 68 -7.29 -11.42 25.74
CA ARG A 68 -5.88 -11.36 25.32
C ARG A 68 -5.76 -11.32 23.80
N LEU A 69 -6.55 -12.13 23.10
CA LEU A 69 -6.56 -12.20 21.66
C LEU A 69 -7.05 -10.89 21.02
N VAL A 70 -8.15 -10.32 21.54
CA VAL A 70 -8.67 -9.01 21.14
C VAL A 70 -7.61 -7.92 21.32
N LYS A 71 -6.91 -7.91 22.46
CA LYS A 71 -5.82 -6.95 22.69
C LYS A 71 -4.69 -7.09 21.65
N HIS A 72 -4.30 -8.32 21.30
CA HIS A 72 -3.25 -8.56 20.31
C HIS A 72 -3.71 -8.11 18.91
N LEU A 73 -4.93 -8.48 18.51
CA LEU A 73 -5.51 -8.09 17.23
C LEU A 73 -5.63 -6.56 17.10
N ASN A 74 -6.05 -5.86 18.16
CA ASN A 74 -6.09 -4.40 18.18
C ASN A 74 -4.68 -3.78 18.05
N GLY A 75 -3.66 -4.36 18.70
CA GLY A 75 -2.28 -3.90 18.53
C GLY A 75 -1.77 -4.07 17.09
N LEU A 76 -2.11 -5.18 16.42
CA LEU A 76 -1.81 -5.39 15.01
C LEU A 76 -2.59 -4.41 14.11
N LYS A 77 -3.87 -4.19 14.41
CA LYS A 77 -4.73 -3.24 13.70
C LYS A 77 -4.12 -1.83 13.76
N GLU A 78 -3.66 -1.39 14.92
CA GLU A 78 -3.00 -0.11 15.12
C GLU A 78 -1.73 0.00 14.26
N GLN A 79 -0.85 -0.99 14.32
CA GLN A 79 0.37 -1.02 13.52
C GLN A 79 0.08 -0.92 12.01
N ILE A 80 -0.86 -1.72 11.51
CA ILE A 80 -1.23 -1.72 10.09
C ILE A 80 -1.79 -0.35 9.67
N VAL A 81 -2.63 0.26 10.50
CA VAL A 81 -3.23 1.58 10.20
C VAL A 81 -2.16 2.65 10.08
N THR A 82 -1.16 2.66 10.96
CA THR A 82 -0.05 3.64 10.88
C THR A 82 0.91 3.39 9.70
N MET A 83 0.91 2.18 9.14
CA MET A 83 1.62 1.87 7.89
C MET A 83 0.84 2.33 6.65
N LEU A 84 -0.48 2.23 6.68
CA LEU A 84 -1.36 2.60 5.57
C LEU A 84 -1.64 4.12 5.52
N PHE A 85 -1.77 4.77 6.68
CA PHE A 85 -2.27 6.13 6.82
C PHE A 85 -1.41 6.99 7.75
N ASN A 86 -1.38 8.29 7.48
CA ASN A 86 -0.87 9.30 8.40
C ASN A 86 -1.96 9.64 9.41
N VAL A 87 -1.87 9.03 10.60
CA VAL A 87 -2.82 9.21 11.72
C VAL A 87 -2.08 9.69 12.97
N SER A 88 -2.68 10.63 13.70
CA SER A 88 -2.20 11.04 15.03
C SER A 88 -2.44 9.95 16.07
N ASP A 89 -1.87 10.09 17.27
CA ASP A 89 -2.10 9.13 18.36
C ASP A 89 -3.59 9.08 18.77
N ASP A 90 -4.25 10.24 18.87
CA ASP A 90 -5.69 10.31 19.17
C ASP A 90 -6.55 9.65 18.06
N GLU A 91 -6.21 9.90 16.79
CA GLU A 91 -6.91 9.30 15.65
C GLU A 91 -6.72 7.77 15.57
N LYS A 92 -5.61 7.23 16.09
CA LYS A 92 -5.39 5.77 16.17
C LYS A 92 -6.37 5.14 17.15
N ASP A 93 -6.49 5.69 18.35
CA ASP A 93 -7.41 5.18 19.37
C ASP A 93 -8.85 5.22 18.86
N ASP A 94 -9.26 6.35 18.26
CA ASP A 94 -10.58 6.49 17.62
C ASP A 94 -10.80 5.50 16.47
N PHE A 95 -9.75 5.14 15.72
CA PHE A 95 -9.84 4.12 14.67
C PHE A 95 -10.07 2.72 15.26
N ILE A 96 -9.34 2.36 16.32
CA ILE A 96 -9.49 1.06 16.99
C ILE A 96 -10.89 0.92 17.57
N ASP A 97 -11.43 1.98 18.16
CA ASP A 97 -12.79 2.04 18.71
C ASP A 97 -13.88 2.17 17.64
N GLY A 98 -13.51 2.32 16.37
CA GLY A 98 -14.44 2.43 15.24
C GLY A 98 -15.16 3.79 15.16
N LEU A 99 -14.67 4.80 15.88
CA LEU A 99 -15.17 6.18 15.89
C LEU A 99 -14.62 7.01 14.73
N TYR A 100 -13.48 6.60 14.17
CA TYR A 100 -12.80 7.30 13.08
C TYR A 100 -12.44 6.36 11.93
N TYR A 101 -12.43 6.90 10.71
CA TYR A 101 -11.88 6.22 9.55
C TYR A 101 -11.18 7.26 8.64
N PRO A 102 -9.94 7.01 8.17
CA PRO A 102 -9.16 7.98 7.42
C PRO A 102 -9.81 8.37 6.08
N SER A 103 -9.56 9.60 5.64
CA SER A 103 -9.91 10.09 4.30
C SER A 103 -8.76 9.87 3.31
N ASP A 104 -8.97 10.19 2.03
CA ASP A 104 -8.01 9.93 0.95
C ASP A 104 -6.70 10.70 1.10
N ASP A 105 -6.76 11.91 1.66
CA ASP A 105 -5.61 12.78 1.99
C ASP A 105 -4.69 12.18 3.06
N ARG A 106 -5.19 11.25 3.88
CA ARG A 106 -4.41 10.57 4.92
C ARG A 106 -3.64 9.37 4.40
N ILE A 107 -3.83 8.92 3.16
CA ILE A 107 -3.12 7.75 2.63
C ILE A 107 -1.62 8.07 2.53
N LYS A 108 -0.81 7.24 3.19
CA LYS A 108 0.63 7.50 3.34
C LYS A 108 1.42 7.35 2.05
N TYR A 109 1.00 6.40 1.20
CA TYR A 109 1.67 6.12 -0.06
C TYR A 109 0.64 5.98 -1.18
N LEU A 110 0.70 6.90 -2.13
CA LEU A 110 -0.09 6.83 -3.35
C LEU A 110 0.80 6.45 -4.53
N ASN A 111 0.25 5.59 -5.38
CA ASN A 111 0.88 5.28 -6.64
C ASN A 111 0.67 6.45 -7.62
N HIS A 112 1.68 7.31 -7.75
CA HIS A 112 1.69 8.43 -8.69
C HIS A 112 2.17 8.05 -10.10
N SER A 113 2.16 6.75 -10.46
CA SER A 113 2.57 6.32 -11.80
C SER A 113 1.64 6.91 -12.85
N ILE A 114 2.20 7.76 -13.72
CA ILE A 114 1.46 8.40 -14.83
C ILE A 114 0.98 7.36 -15.85
N SER A 115 1.65 6.19 -15.92
CA SER A 115 1.28 5.09 -16.80
C SER A 115 0.15 4.22 -16.25
N GLU A 116 -0.25 4.38 -14.99
CA GLU A 116 -1.25 3.54 -14.35
C GLU A 116 -2.67 4.07 -14.58
N LYS A 117 -3.40 3.36 -15.44
CA LYS A 117 -4.72 3.78 -15.93
C LYS A 117 -5.79 3.81 -14.83
N TYR A 118 -5.64 3.00 -13.78
CA TYR A 118 -6.64 2.85 -12.72
C TYR A 118 -6.08 3.19 -11.33
N ALA A 119 -5.16 4.14 -11.23
CA ALA A 119 -4.48 4.49 -9.97
C ALA A 119 -5.45 4.81 -8.80
N SER A 120 -6.62 5.41 -9.08
CA SER A 120 -7.65 5.73 -8.06
C SER A 120 -8.29 4.49 -7.40
N GLU A 121 -8.14 3.30 -7.98
CA GLU A 121 -8.65 2.09 -7.36
C GLU A 121 -7.89 1.68 -6.12
N MET A 122 -6.60 2.00 -6.04
CA MET A 122 -5.83 1.77 -4.82
C MET A 122 -6.49 2.52 -3.65
N THR A 123 -6.78 3.81 -3.82
CA THR A 123 -7.53 4.63 -2.86
C THR A 123 -8.90 4.01 -2.53
N THR A 124 -9.63 3.56 -3.55
CA THR A 124 -10.96 2.93 -3.37
C THR A 124 -10.90 1.68 -2.50
N ILE A 125 -9.87 0.85 -2.69
CA ILE A 125 -9.66 -0.38 -1.92
C ILE A 125 -9.22 -0.05 -0.49
N LEU A 126 -8.23 0.84 -0.31
CA LEU A 126 -7.70 1.19 1.00
C LEU A 126 -8.77 1.84 1.90
N LEU A 127 -9.63 2.67 1.32
CA LEU A 127 -10.68 3.37 2.07
C LEU A 127 -11.96 2.55 2.28
N GLY A 128 -12.07 1.36 1.68
CA GLY A 128 -13.26 0.54 1.83
C GLY A 128 -13.32 -0.14 3.20
N LYS A 129 -14.49 -0.13 3.84
CA LYS A 129 -14.69 -0.69 5.18
C LYS A 129 -14.80 -2.21 5.20
N ASP A 130 -15.28 -2.80 4.12
CA ASP A 130 -15.53 -4.24 4.02
C ASP A 130 -15.37 -4.72 2.57
N PHE A 131 -15.21 -6.02 2.39
CA PHE A 131 -14.96 -6.62 1.08
C PHE A 131 -16.09 -6.35 0.07
N ILE A 132 -17.36 -6.37 0.51
CA ILE A 132 -18.53 -6.19 -0.36
C ILE A 132 -18.56 -4.75 -0.87
N SER A 133 -18.42 -3.78 0.04
CA SER A 133 -18.41 -2.37 -0.32
C SER A 133 -17.22 -1.97 -1.17
N ILE A 134 -16.06 -2.63 -1.03
CA ILE A 134 -14.92 -2.46 -1.96
C ILE A 134 -15.31 -2.97 -3.34
N LYS A 135 -15.79 -4.21 -3.43
CA LYS A 135 -16.16 -4.86 -4.69
C LYS A 135 -17.19 -4.07 -5.50
N ASP A 136 -18.11 -3.40 -4.83
CA ASP A 136 -19.17 -2.61 -5.48
C ASP A 136 -18.68 -1.23 -5.95
N ARG A 137 -17.60 -0.70 -5.35
CA ARG A 137 -17.03 0.61 -5.67
C ARG A 137 -15.86 0.57 -6.66
N VAL A 138 -15.16 -0.56 -6.78
CA VAL A 138 -14.04 -0.70 -7.73
C VAL A 138 -14.48 -0.60 -9.19
N HIS A 139 -13.55 -0.20 -10.05
CA HIS A 139 -13.84 0.01 -11.45
C HIS A 139 -14.12 -1.32 -12.16
N GLN A 140 -15.19 -1.36 -12.96
CA GLN A 140 -15.51 -2.49 -13.81
C GLN A 140 -15.34 -2.12 -15.28
N ILE A 141 -14.45 -2.82 -15.96
CA ILE A 141 -14.12 -2.61 -17.37
C ILE A 141 -15.31 -3.06 -18.22
N TYR A 142 -15.91 -2.08 -18.91
CA TYR A 142 -17.04 -2.29 -19.79
C TYR A 142 -16.75 -3.38 -20.85
N ARG A 143 -17.76 -4.22 -21.15
CA ARG A 143 -17.73 -5.37 -22.09
C ARG A 143 -16.87 -6.58 -21.70
N ARG A 144 -16.07 -6.50 -20.64
CA ARG A 144 -15.36 -7.68 -20.12
C ARG A 144 -16.29 -8.48 -19.20
N GLN A 145 -16.21 -9.80 -19.28
CA GLN A 145 -17.04 -10.71 -18.48
C GLN A 145 -16.23 -11.40 -17.39
N LYS A 146 -16.93 -11.93 -16.38
CA LYS A 146 -16.34 -12.70 -15.27
C LYS A 146 -15.23 -11.89 -14.58
N ASP A 147 -14.11 -12.53 -14.28
CA ASP A 147 -12.99 -11.92 -13.57
C ASP A 147 -12.27 -10.84 -14.42
N ASN A 148 -12.34 -10.92 -15.74
CA ASN A 148 -11.71 -9.95 -16.65
C ASN A 148 -12.35 -8.56 -16.61
N ARG A 149 -13.51 -8.41 -15.95
CA ARG A 149 -14.13 -7.10 -15.72
C ARG A 149 -13.38 -6.28 -14.67
N TYR A 150 -12.61 -6.93 -13.82
CA TYR A 150 -11.87 -6.26 -12.77
C TYR A 150 -10.44 -5.94 -13.20
N THR A 151 -9.92 -4.87 -12.62
CA THR A 151 -8.52 -4.45 -12.79
C THR A 151 -7.57 -5.33 -11.98
N ASN A 152 -6.28 -5.15 -12.21
CA ASN A 152 -5.26 -5.88 -11.46
C ASN A 152 -5.23 -5.49 -9.97
N PHE A 153 -5.53 -4.23 -9.62
CA PHE A 153 -5.64 -3.79 -8.22
C PHE A 153 -6.65 -4.63 -7.46
N TYR A 154 -7.89 -4.70 -7.96
CA TYR A 154 -8.93 -5.46 -7.27
C TYR A 154 -8.68 -6.96 -7.32
N LYS A 155 -8.15 -7.50 -8.44
CA LYS A 155 -7.80 -8.94 -8.52
C LYS A 155 -6.76 -9.33 -7.48
N ASN A 156 -5.70 -8.53 -7.34
CA ASN A 156 -4.64 -8.77 -6.35
C ASN A 156 -5.18 -8.66 -4.94
N PHE A 157 -5.93 -7.59 -4.64
CA PHE A 157 -6.60 -7.43 -3.34
C PHE A 157 -7.52 -8.61 -3.02
N ARG A 158 -8.36 -9.02 -3.97
CA ARG A 158 -9.28 -10.15 -3.81
C ARG A 158 -8.52 -11.45 -3.55
N TYR A 159 -7.40 -11.68 -4.23
CA TYR A 159 -6.55 -12.83 -3.98
C TYR A 159 -6.02 -12.83 -2.54
N PHE A 160 -5.46 -11.72 -2.06
CA PHE A 160 -4.97 -11.61 -0.68
C PHE A 160 -6.08 -11.75 0.35
N TYR A 161 -7.24 -11.13 0.13
CA TYR A 161 -8.39 -11.26 1.01
C TYR A 161 -8.85 -12.72 1.13
N ASN A 162 -8.97 -13.44 0.01
CA ASN A 162 -9.33 -14.86 0.05
C ASN A 162 -8.27 -15.71 0.77
N MET A 163 -6.98 -15.42 0.53
CA MET A 163 -5.87 -16.08 1.22
C MET A 163 -5.94 -15.86 2.74
N CYS A 164 -6.20 -14.63 3.19
CA CYS A 164 -6.37 -14.30 4.60
C CYS A 164 -7.60 -14.99 5.21
N ASN A 165 -8.68 -15.18 4.44
CA ASN A 165 -9.89 -15.88 4.90
C ASN A 165 -9.69 -17.38 5.15
N GLU A 166 -8.66 -17.99 4.55
CA GLU A 166 -8.29 -19.38 4.81
C GLU A 166 -7.49 -19.53 6.13
N LEU A 167 -7.02 -18.43 6.73
CA LEU A 167 -6.25 -18.44 7.96
C LEU A 167 -7.17 -18.42 9.20
N ASN A 168 -6.84 -19.25 10.19
CA ASN A 168 -7.39 -19.08 11.54
C ASN A 168 -6.71 -17.91 12.26
N VAL A 169 -7.30 -17.45 13.36
CA VAL A 169 -6.83 -16.29 14.12
C VAL A 169 -5.37 -16.38 14.59
N PHE A 170 -4.90 -17.56 15.00
CA PHE A 170 -3.50 -17.73 15.45
C PHE A 170 -2.53 -17.65 14.28
N THR A 171 -2.86 -18.29 13.15
CA THR A 171 -2.06 -18.23 11.93
C THR A 171 -2.05 -16.83 11.34
N LEU A 172 -3.18 -16.12 11.38
CA LEU A 172 -3.29 -14.71 10.97
C LEU A 172 -2.36 -13.83 11.79
N ILE A 173 -2.40 -13.94 13.13
CA ILE A 173 -1.54 -13.17 14.03
C ILE A 173 -0.06 -13.45 13.74
N ASN A 174 0.33 -14.71 13.63
CA ASN A 174 1.72 -15.08 13.33
C ASN A 174 2.17 -14.54 11.98
N PHE A 175 1.32 -14.68 10.95
CA PHE A 175 1.59 -14.16 9.62
C PHE A 175 1.73 -12.63 9.64
N ALA A 176 0.80 -11.92 10.30
CA ALA A 176 0.81 -10.47 10.38
C ALA A 176 2.05 -9.94 11.13
N ASN A 177 2.39 -10.50 12.29
CA ASN A 177 3.61 -10.13 13.02
C ASN A 177 4.84 -10.38 12.15
N HIS A 178 4.95 -11.58 11.56
CA HIS A 178 6.08 -11.92 10.70
C HIS A 178 6.19 -10.96 9.50
N PHE A 179 5.06 -10.61 8.89
CA PHE A 179 5.03 -9.68 7.77
C PHE A 179 5.44 -8.27 8.18
N ILE A 180 4.97 -7.78 9.33
CA ILE A 180 5.28 -6.44 9.86
C ILE A 180 6.74 -6.35 10.32
N ASP A 181 7.21 -7.32 11.08
CA ASP A 181 8.54 -7.29 11.70
C ASP A 181 9.67 -7.48 10.67
N ASN A 182 9.44 -8.34 9.67
CA ASN A 182 10.46 -8.68 8.70
C ASN A 182 10.41 -7.83 7.43
N CYS A 183 9.32 -7.07 7.20
CA CYS A 183 9.23 -6.16 6.07
C CYS A 183 9.68 -4.76 6.46
N GLN A 184 10.94 -4.45 6.18
CA GLN A 184 11.51 -3.12 6.43
C GLN A 184 11.33 -2.19 5.22
N VAL A 185 10.69 -1.05 5.46
CA VAL A 185 10.66 0.07 4.50
C VAL A 185 11.79 1.03 4.83
N ILE A 186 12.85 1.02 4.02
CA ILE A 186 13.94 1.99 4.17
C ILE A 186 13.52 3.28 3.48
N THR A 187 13.38 4.34 4.29
CA THR A 187 13.16 5.71 3.81
C THR A 187 14.50 6.38 3.61
N ILE A 188 14.81 6.80 2.38
CA ILE A 188 16.01 7.59 2.08
C ILE A 188 15.58 9.02 1.78
N THR A 189 15.87 9.93 2.71
CA THR A 189 15.64 11.37 2.56
C THR A 189 16.84 12.04 1.91
N SER A 190 16.62 12.79 0.83
CA SER A 190 17.63 13.66 0.24
C SER A 190 17.06 15.05 -0.03
N TYR A 191 17.85 16.08 0.28
CA TYR A 191 17.53 17.48 0.01
C TYR A 191 17.87 17.92 -1.43
N ASN A 192 18.36 16.98 -2.26
CA ASN A 192 18.74 17.24 -3.64
C ASN A 192 18.20 16.10 -4.52
N THR A 193 17.32 16.45 -5.46
CA THR A 193 16.68 15.52 -6.39
C THR A 193 17.68 14.71 -7.20
N ASP A 194 18.79 15.30 -7.66
CA ASP A 194 19.84 14.58 -8.40
C ASP A 194 20.58 13.58 -7.50
N GLN A 195 20.83 13.91 -6.23
CA GLN A 195 21.41 12.97 -5.27
C GLN A 195 20.45 11.82 -4.97
N ALA A 196 19.16 12.13 -4.82
CA ALA A 196 18.10 11.14 -4.64
C ALA A 196 18.06 10.18 -5.85
N ILE A 197 18.10 10.72 -7.07
CA ILE A 197 18.14 9.96 -8.33
C ILE A 197 19.43 9.12 -8.44
N ASN A 198 20.57 9.61 -7.96
CA ASN A 198 21.83 8.85 -7.98
C ASN A 198 21.85 7.71 -6.97
N ILE A 199 21.38 7.95 -5.74
CA ILE A 199 21.17 6.90 -4.73
C ILE A 199 20.23 5.83 -5.30
N PHE A 200 19.15 6.29 -5.90
CA PHE A 200 18.17 5.45 -6.55
C PHE A 200 18.76 4.57 -7.68
N ASN A 201 19.46 5.18 -8.64
CA ASN A 201 20.09 4.46 -9.75
C ASN A 201 21.18 3.49 -9.25
N SER A 202 21.89 3.84 -8.17
CA SER A 202 22.87 2.96 -7.54
C SER A 202 22.22 1.75 -6.87
N LEU A 203 21.01 1.89 -6.31
CA LEU A 203 20.26 0.80 -5.69
C LEU A 203 19.64 -0.14 -6.73
N ASN A 204 19.24 0.37 -7.89
CA ASN A 204 18.71 -0.42 -9.01
C ASN A 204 19.77 -0.94 -9.98
N GLY A 205 21.02 -0.50 -9.85
CA GLY A 205 22.15 -1.01 -10.64
C GLY A 205 22.38 -2.52 -10.47
N THR A 206 21.75 -3.16 -9.48
CA THR A 206 21.78 -4.61 -9.23
C THR A 206 20.52 -5.37 -9.69
N GLY A 207 19.49 -4.69 -10.22
CA GLY A 207 18.25 -5.34 -10.67
C GLY A 207 17.42 -4.50 -11.64
N VAL A 208 17.29 -4.99 -12.88
CA VAL A 208 16.49 -4.49 -14.04
C VAL A 208 16.48 -2.96 -14.26
N PRO A 209 17.10 -2.45 -15.36
CA PRO A 209 17.16 -1.03 -15.63
C PRO A 209 15.78 -0.40 -15.93
N LEU A 210 15.60 0.85 -15.47
CA LEU A 210 14.44 1.68 -15.80
C LEU A 210 14.23 1.83 -17.30
N THR A 211 12.98 1.96 -17.72
CA THR A 211 12.67 2.34 -19.09
C THR A 211 12.99 3.83 -19.33
N PRO A 212 13.36 4.23 -20.56
CA PRO A 212 13.62 5.63 -20.88
C PRO A 212 12.46 6.58 -20.55
N ILE A 213 11.22 6.08 -20.59
CA ILE A 213 10.03 6.84 -20.24
C ILE A 213 9.98 7.13 -18.75
N GLU A 214 10.29 6.16 -17.89
CA GLU A 214 10.33 6.37 -16.44
C GLU A 214 11.44 7.34 -16.03
N VAL A 215 12.60 7.28 -16.70
CA VAL A 215 13.68 8.26 -16.51
C VAL A 215 13.23 9.66 -16.90
N ILE A 216 12.52 9.81 -18.02
CA ILE A 216 12.00 11.10 -18.47
C ILE A 216 10.93 11.60 -17.51
N VAL A 217 9.98 10.75 -17.10
CA VAL A 217 8.91 11.12 -16.17
C VAL A 217 9.52 11.59 -14.85
N SER A 218 10.42 10.80 -14.24
CA SER A 218 11.10 11.16 -12.98
C SER A 218 11.84 12.49 -13.08
N LYS A 219 12.65 12.68 -14.13
CA LYS A 219 13.38 13.93 -14.37
C LYS A 219 12.47 15.13 -14.65
N THR A 220 11.31 14.90 -15.24
CA THR A 220 10.38 15.98 -15.58
C THR A 220 9.51 16.33 -14.38
N THR A 221 9.08 15.35 -13.58
CA THR A 221 8.36 15.59 -12.32
C THR A 221 9.22 16.27 -11.27
N ALA A 222 10.53 15.97 -11.23
CA ALA A 222 11.47 16.64 -10.35
C ALA A 222 11.74 18.12 -10.73
N ASN A 223 11.41 18.53 -11.96
CA ASN A 223 11.71 19.86 -12.48
C ASN A 223 10.45 20.70 -12.78
N ALA A 224 9.24 20.18 -12.52
CA ALA A 224 8.00 20.87 -12.88
C ALA A 224 7.42 21.65 -11.69
N SER A 225 7.38 22.97 -11.81
CA SER A 225 6.78 23.89 -10.84
C SER A 225 5.23 23.84 -10.80
N ASP A 226 4.59 23.21 -11.79
CA ASP A 226 3.13 23.09 -11.90
C ASP A 226 2.69 21.65 -12.27
N ARG A 227 2.67 20.77 -11.25
CA ARG A 227 2.21 19.37 -11.34
C ARG A 227 0.85 19.21 -12.04
N LYS A 228 -0.13 20.10 -11.74
CA LYS A 228 -1.52 19.99 -12.22
C LYS A 228 -1.72 20.23 -13.72
N ASN A 229 -0.95 21.13 -14.33
CA ASN A 229 -1.05 21.39 -15.78
C ASN A 229 -0.42 20.25 -16.60
N PHE A 230 0.64 19.63 -16.08
CA PHE A 230 1.32 18.53 -16.75
C PHE A 230 0.51 17.22 -16.67
N GLU A 231 -0.14 16.94 -15.53
CA GLU A 231 -1.08 15.82 -15.40
C GLU A 231 -2.21 15.86 -16.44
N LYS A 232 -2.68 17.07 -16.80
CA LYS A 232 -3.69 17.26 -17.84
C LYS A 232 -3.13 16.96 -19.23
N LEU A 233 -1.95 17.50 -19.56
CA LEU A 233 -1.28 17.26 -20.85
C LEU A 233 -0.86 15.80 -21.06
N ALA A 234 -0.40 15.11 -20.02
CA ALA A 234 0.01 13.70 -20.12
C ALA A 234 -1.17 12.74 -20.34
N ARG A 235 -2.33 13.02 -19.72
CA ARG A 235 -3.59 12.30 -20.01
C ARG A 235 -4.07 12.56 -21.43
N ASP A 236 -3.91 13.78 -21.94
CA ASP A 236 -4.28 14.11 -23.31
C ASP A 236 -3.37 13.37 -24.32
N CYS A 237 -2.06 13.31 -24.09
CA CYS A 237 -1.12 12.59 -24.98
C CYS A 237 -1.33 11.06 -25.01
N THR A 238 -1.76 10.44 -23.92
CA THR A 238 -2.06 8.99 -23.89
C THR A 238 -3.40 8.65 -24.54
N THR A 239 -4.30 9.62 -24.66
CA THR A 239 -5.60 9.45 -25.34
C THR A 239 -5.44 9.42 -26.87
N TYR A 240 -4.39 10.01 -27.44
CA TYR A 240 -4.12 10.02 -28.89
C TYR A 240 -3.40 8.78 -29.44
N ARG A 241 -3.22 7.73 -28.64
CA ARG A 241 -2.60 6.47 -29.10
C ARG A 241 -3.61 5.36 -29.34
N PHE A 242 -4.66 5.68 -30.11
CA PHE A 242 -5.47 4.70 -30.86
C PHE A 242 -5.91 5.33 -32.18
N ILE A 243 -4.97 5.37 -33.14
CA ILE A 243 -5.22 4.97 -34.52
C ILE A 243 -4.17 3.91 -34.84
#